data_AF-A0A926ARP1-F1
#
_entry.id   AF-A0A926ARP1-F1
#
_cell.length_a   1.000
_cell.length_b   1.000
_cell.length_c   1.000
_cell.angle_alpha   90.00
_cell.angle_beta   90.00
_cell.angle_gamma   90.00
#
_symmetry.space_group_name_H-M   'P 1'
#
loop_
_entity.id
_entity.type
_entity.pdbx_description
1 polymer ?
#
loop_
_entity_poly.entity_id
_entity_poly.type
_entity_poly.pdbx_seq_one_letter_code
_entity_poly.pdbx_strand_id
1 'polypeptide(L)'
;MQKRNTFFPIIFISKTIQIVHKWTCWVVFLFPVLTFAQSKIVDDTTKQLYSAKTSPYVTERDLLFNKIISYPADTSLDNFHLYNFVEQTQYRFTDLGMIGTAIRPVFPALPATIGTRLGMESFDPYHFSP
;
A
#
# COMPACT_ATOMS: atom_id res chain seq x y z
N MET A 1 -53.54 81.67 3.03
CA MET A 1 -52.33 80.81 3.15
C MET A 1 -52.63 79.79 4.23
N GLN A 2 -52.55 78.47 4.08
CA GLN A 2 -51.47 77.68 3.51
C GLN A 2 -51.98 76.23 3.30
N LYS A 3 -51.96 75.73 2.06
CA LYS A 3 -52.32 74.34 1.72
C LYS A 3 -51.16 73.44 2.19
N ARG A 4 -51.29 72.81 3.37
CA ARG A 4 -50.24 71.93 3.92
C ARG A 4 -50.20 70.63 3.12
N ASN A 5 -49.11 70.45 2.39
CA ASN A 5 -48.76 69.25 1.62
C ASN A 5 -48.56 68.04 2.56
N THR A 6 -49.58 67.22 2.74
CA THR A 6 -49.54 65.98 3.53
C THR A 6 -49.04 64.76 2.74
N PHE A 7 -48.71 64.93 1.45
CA PHE A 7 -48.28 63.82 0.58
C PHE A 7 -46.82 63.38 0.77
N PHE A 8 -45.95 64.26 1.27
CA PHE A 8 -44.51 63.97 1.37
C PHE A 8 -44.11 62.91 2.43
N PRO A 9 -44.67 62.89 3.67
CA PRO A 9 -44.24 61.92 4.68
C PRO A 9 -44.72 60.48 4.39
N ILE A 10 -45.88 60.32 3.75
CA ILE A 10 -46.47 59.00 3.47
C ILE A 10 -45.66 58.24 2.40
N ILE A 11 -45.18 58.96 1.37
CA ILE A 11 -44.34 58.38 0.31
C ILE A 11 -42.97 57.96 0.87
N PHE A 12 -42.44 58.70 1.85
CA PHE A 12 -41.16 58.39 2.48
C PHE A 12 -41.25 57.13 3.36
N ILE A 13 -42.32 57.00 4.15
CA ILE A 13 -42.59 55.82 5.00
C ILE A 13 -42.86 54.56 4.13
N SER A 14 -43.59 54.71 3.03
CA SER A 14 -43.82 53.59 2.09
C SER A 14 -42.52 53.09 1.46
N LYS A 15 -41.61 54.00 1.08
CA LYS A 15 -40.31 53.64 0.49
C LYS A 15 -39.39 52.94 1.48
N THR A 16 -39.34 53.35 2.75
CA THR A 16 -38.48 52.69 3.75
C THR A 16 -38.95 51.27 4.06
N ILE A 17 -40.26 51.02 4.10
CA ILE A 17 -40.84 49.69 4.31
C ILE A 17 -40.52 48.75 3.14
N GLN A 18 -40.62 49.23 1.89
CA GLN A 18 -40.29 48.45 0.70
C GLN A 18 -38.80 48.07 0.64
N ILE A 19 -37.92 48.94 1.14
CA ILE A 19 -36.48 48.67 1.23
C ILE A 19 -36.23 47.60 2.29
N VAL A 20 -36.75 47.76 3.52
CA VAL A 20 -36.51 46.78 4.60
C VAL A 20 -37.00 45.39 4.20
N HIS A 21 -38.17 45.27 3.56
CA HIS A 21 -38.70 44.00 3.09
C HIS A 21 -37.78 43.32 2.04
N LYS A 22 -37.26 44.09 1.09
CA LYS A 22 -36.31 43.58 0.08
C LYS A 22 -35.04 43.04 0.72
N TRP A 23 -34.48 43.73 1.71
CA TRP A 23 -33.26 43.27 2.39
C TRP A 23 -33.51 42.02 3.23
N THR A 24 -34.67 41.92 3.90
CA THR A 24 -35.03 40.69 4.63
C THR A 24 -35.18 39.47 3.72
N CYS A 25 -35.74 39.64 2.52
CA CYS A 25 -35.85 38.53 1.56
C CYS A 25 -34.48 38.05 1.06
N TRP A 26 -33.54 38.98 0.82
CA TRP A 26 -32.18 38.61 0.40
C TRP A 26 -31.42 37.86 1.50
N VAL A 27 -31.55 38.27 2.76
CA VAL A 27 -30.89 37.58 3.89
C VAL A 27 -31.43 36.16 4.07
N VAL A 28 -32.75 35.99 3.99
CA VAL A 28 -33.40 34.66 4.11
C VAL A 28 -33.03 33.75 2.93
N PHE A 29 -32.79 34.29 1.73
CA PHE A 29 -32.41 33.49 0.57
C PHE A 29 -30.91 33.13 0.56
N LEU A 30 -30.05 33.97 1.16
CA LEU A 30 -28.60 33.78 1.16
C LEU A 30 -28.10 32.93 2.34
N PHE A 31 -28.82 32.94 3.48
CA PHE A 31 -28.48 32.17 4.68
C PHE A 31 -28.47 30.63 4.50
N PRO A 32 -29.42 29.99 3.79
CA PRO A 32 -29.39 28.53 3.64
C PRO A 32 -28.30 28.05 2.69
N VAL A 33 -27.73 28.90 1.82
CA VAL A 33 -26.68 28.49 0.86
C VAL A 33 -25.35 28.21 1.56
N LEU A 34 -25.07 28.84 2.71
CA LEU A 34 -23.81 28.60 3.45
C LEU A 34 -23.81 27.29 4.26
N THR A 35 -24.98 26.72 4.60
CA THR A 35 -25.06 25.58 5.53
C THR A 35 -25.06 24.20 4.87
N PHE A 36 -25.17 24.12 3.54
CA PHE A 36 -25.23 22.82 2.82
C PHE A 36 -23.91 22.33 2.20
N ALA A 37 -22.81 23.07 2.35
CA ALA A 37 -21.50 22.69 1.80
C ALA A 37 -20.62 21.90 2.80
N GLN A 38 -21.19 20.92 3.51
CA GLN A 38 -20.41 20.01 4.36
C GLN A 38 -20.21 18.68 3.61
N SER A 39 -19.09 18.57 2.89
CA SER A 39 -18.65 17.30 2.29
C SER A 39 -18.11 16.39 3.39
N LYS A 40 -18.77 15.25 3.62
CA LYS A 40 -18.27 14.20 4.50
C LYS A 40 -17.24 13.39 3.71
N ILE A 41 -15.96 13.57 4.03
CA ILE A 41 -14.89 12.70 3.51
C ILE A 41 -15.20 11.28 4.02
N VAL A 42 -15.51 10.39 3.09
CA VAL A 42 -15.72 8.97 3.38
C VAL A 42 -14.38 8.39 3.81
N ASP A 43 -14.32 7.81 5.00
CA ASP A 43 -13.14 7.14 5.53
C ASP A 43 -13.00 5.77 4.85
N ASP A 44 -12.22 5.73 3.76
CA ASP A 44 -11.90 4.51 2.99
C ASP A 44 -10.74 3.71 3.61
N THR A 45 -10.66 3.61 4.95
CA THR A 45 -9.68 2.74 5.60
C THR A 45 -9.95 1.27 5.30
N THR A 46 -9.34 0.74 4.24
CA THR A 46 -9.30 -0.70 3.97
C THR A 46 -8.51 -1.39 5.08
N LYS A 47 -9.22 -2.00 6.03
CA LYS A 47 -8.58 -2.82 7.07
C LYS A 47 -8.23 -4.17 6.46
N GLN A 48 -6.97 -4.58 6.60
CA GLN A 48 -6.54 -5.93 6.23
C GLN A 48 -7.19 -6.94 7.20
N LEU A 49 -8.34 -7.51 6.80
CA LEU A 49 -9.06 -8.51 7.58
C LEU A 49 -8.33 -9.87 7.61
N TYR A 50 -7.56 -10.16 6.57
CA TYR A 50 -6.85 -11.43 6.40
C TYR A 50 -5.34 -11.22 6.39
N SER A 51 -4.63 -11.95 7.25
CA SER A 51 -3.17 -11.90 7.41
C SER A 51 -2.64 -13.29 7.79
N ALA A 52 -1.32 -13.47 7.90
CA ALA A 52 -0.73 -14.74 8.31
C ALA A 52 -1.17 -15.23 9.70
N LYS A 53 -1.66 -14.31 10.55
CA LYS A 53 -2.27 -14.64 11.85
C LYS A 53 -3.67 -15.25 11.74
N THR A 54 -4.39 -15.00 10.64
CA THR A 54 -5.78 -15.47 10.47
C THR A 54 -5.86 -16.82 9.79
N SER A 55 -4.76 -17.33 9.23
CA SER A 55 -4.67 -18.63 8.58
C SER A 55 -3.52 -19.46 9.16
N PRO A 56 -3.66 -19.99 10.39
CA PRO A 56 -2.63 -20.84 10.96
C PRO A 56 -2.61 -22.23 10.30
N TYR A 57 -1.47 -22.91 10.39
CA TYR A 57 -1.31 -24.30 9.96
C TYR A 57 -0.99 -25.21 11.15
N VAL A 58 -1.16 -26.52 10.95
CA VAL A 58 -0.86 -27.57 11.93
C VAL A 58 0.11 -28.56 11.31
N THR A 59 1.08 -29.03 12.09
CA THR A 59 2.03 -30.03 11.62
C THR A 59 1.49 -31.44 11.81
N GLU A 60 1.90 -32.37 10.94
CA GLU A 60 1.50 -33.77 11.01
C GLU A 60 1.94 -34.39 12.34
N ARG A 61 3.12 -34.00 12.84
CA ARG A 61 3.63 -34.44 14.13
C ARG A 61 2.67 -34.09 15.26
N ASP A 62 2.14 -32.87 15.29
CA ASP A 62 1.24 -32.43 16.36
C ASP A 62 -0.13 -33.10 16.29
N LEU A 63 -0.63 -33.37 15.09
CA LEU A 63 -1.82 -34.20 14.89
C LEU A 63 -1.63 -35.62 15.44
N LEU A 64 -0.49 -36.26 15.14
CA LEU A 64 -0.19 -37.62 15.59
C LEU A 64 -0.10 -37.75 17.12
N PHE A 65 0.43 -36.73 17.80
CA PHE A 65 0.55 -36.72 19.26
C PHE A 65 -0.65 -36.06 19.98
N ASN A 66 -1.76 -35.81 19.26
CA ASN A 66 -2.96 -35.17 19.80
C ASN A 66 -2.66 -33.84 20.51
N LYS A 67 -1.76 -33.04 19.94
CA LYS A 67 -1.43 -31.70 20.43
C LYS A 67 -2.27 -30.68 19.68
N ILE A 68 -3.08 -29.93 20.41
CA ILE A 68 -3.90 -28.85 19.84
C ILE A 68 -3.04 -27.57 19.81
N ILE A 69 -2.10 -27.51 18.88
CA ILE A 69 -1.19 -26.37 18.67
C ILE A 69 -1.31 -25.95 17.21
N SER A 70 -1.37 -24.64 16.97
CA SER A 70 -1.48 -24.06 15.64
C SER A 70 -0.45 -22.95 15.47
N TYR A 71 0.22 -22.92 14.33
CA TYR A 71 1.31 -21.98 14.06
C TYR A 71 0.86 -20.95 13.03
N PRO A 72 1.07 -19.64 13.25
CA PRO A 72 0.86 -18.65 12.21
C PRO A 72 1.86 -18.89 11.06
N ALA A 73 1.47 -18.55 9.83
CA ALA A 73 2.42 -18.56 8.73
C ALA A 73 3.54 -17.53 9.00
N ASP A 74 4.79 -17.90 8.75
CA ASP A 74 5.89 -16.96 8.86
C ASP A 74 5.83 -15.95 7.71
N THR A 75 5.91 -14.66 8.04
CA THR A 75 5.96 -13.56 7.07
C THR A 75 7.26 -12.79 7.15
N SER A 76 8.21 -13.26 7.97
CA SER A 76 9.55 -12.69 8.00
C SER A 76 10.18 -12.87 6.62
N LEU A 77 10.67 -11.77 6.04
CA LEU A 77 11.48 -11.82 4.84
C LEU A 77 12.93 -12.02 5.27
N ASP A 78 13.36 -13.27 5.37
CA ASP A 78 14.73 -13.66 5.68
C ASP A 78 15.39 -14.36 4.47
N ASN A 79 16.72 -14.37 4.45
CA ASN A 79 17.56 -15.01 3.43
C ASN A 79 17.33 -14.49 2.00
N PHE A 80 17.09 -13.19 1.85
CA PHE A 80 16.96 -12.57 0.54
C PHE A 80 18.32 -12.49 -0.17
N HIS A 81 18.47 -13.23 -1.26
CA HIS A 81 19.66 -13.17 -2.10
C HIS A 81 19.59 -11.93 -3.01
N LEU A 82 20.57 -11.02 -2.88
CA LEU A 82 20.63 -9.81 -3.70
C LEU A 82 21.10 -10.06 -5.14
N TYR A 83 21.72 -11.21 -5.41
CA TYR A 83 22.26 -11.57 -6.71
C TYR A 83 22.20 -13.08 -6.92
N ASN A 84 21.96 -13.52 -8.16
CA ASN A 84 22.21 -14.90 -8.55
C ASN A 84 23.71 -15.10 -8.88
N PHE A 85 24.25 -16.28 -8.58
CA PHE A 85 25.62 -16.66 -8.94
C PHE A 85 25.88 -16.54 -10.45
N VAL A 86 24.89 -16.87 -11.29
CA VAL A 86 24.96 -16.73 -12.75
C VAL A 86 25.17 -15.26 -13.15
N GLU A 87 24.46 -14.34 -12.52
CA GLU A 87 24.56 -12.90 -12.80
C GLU A 87 25.88 -12.32 -12.28
N GLN A 88 26.27 -12.68 -11.06
CA GLN A 88 27.54 -12.27 -10.46
C GLN A 88 28.73 -12.71 -11.31
N THR A 89 28.64 -13.88 -11.94
CA THR A 89 29.68 -14.42 -12.83
C THR A 89 29.58 -13.95 -14.28
N GLN A 90 28.73 -12.96 -14.58
CA GLN A 90 28.54 -12.42 -15.93
C GLN A 90 28.12 -13.50 -16.94
N TYR A 91 27.21 -14.40 -16.55
CA TYR A 91 26.67 -15.48 -17.39
C TYR A 91 27.73 -16.46 -17.92
N ARG A 92 28.90 -16.55 -17.27
CA ARG A 92 29.91 -17.58 -17.57
C ARG A 92 29.53 -18.95 -17.05
N PHE A 93 28.51 -19.01 -16.21
CA PHE A 93 27.98 -20.23 -15.62
C PHE A 93 26.48 -20.39 -15.93
N THR A 94 26.02 -21.64 -15.92
CA THR A 94 24.61 -22.01 -16.06
C THR A 94 24.20 -22.89 -14.88
N ASP A 95 23.08 -22.54 -14.24
CA ASP A 95 22.45 -23.31 -13.17
C ASP A 95 21.23 -24.09 -13.71
N LEU A 96 20.53 -24.83 -12.84
CA LEU A 96 19.30 -25.56 -13.19
C LEU A 96 18.04 -24.68 -13.13
N GLY A 97 18.19 -23.36 -12.96
CA GLY A 97 17.08 -22.41 -12.85
C GLY A 97 16.71 -21.99 -11.42
N MET A 98 17.51 -22.38 -10.41
CA MET A 98 17.33 -21.95 -9.03
C MET A 98 18.68 -21.73 -8.33
N ILE A 99 18.74 -20.74 -7.44
CA ILE A 99 19.91 -20.44 -6.60
C ILE A 99 20.26 -21.68 -5.74
N GLY A 100 21.55 -22.00 -5.63
CA GLY A 100 22.03 -23.12 -4.82
C GLY A 100 21.88 -24.49 -5.49
N THR A 101 21.45 -24.54 -6.76
CA THR A 101 21.46 -25.78 -7.55
C THR A 101 22.78 -25.98 -8.26
N ALA A 102 23.04 -27.21 -8.70
CA ALA A 102 24.25 -27.57 -9.43
C ALA A 102 24.51 -26.59 -10.58
N ILE A 103 25.70 -26.02 -10.61
CA ILE A 103 26.12 -25.01 -11.57
C ILE A 103 27.32 -25.52 -12.38
N ARG A 104 27.39 -25.17 -13.66
CA ARG A 104 28.51 -25.54 -14.53
C ARG A 104 28.99 -24.37 -15.39
N PRO A 105 30.29 -24.31 -15.72
CA PRO A 105 30.79 -23.29 -16.63
C PRO A 105 30.25 -23.52 -18.04
N VAL A 106 29.89 -22.43 -18.73
CA VAL A 106 29.45 -22.45 -20.14
C VAL A 106 30.62 -22.73 -21.07
N PHE A 107 31.80 -22.23 -20.71
CA PHE A 107 33.03 -22.43 -21.45
C PHE A 107 33.87 -23.53 -20.79
N PRO A 108 34.52 -24.41 -21.57
CA PRO A 108 35.41 -25.41 -21.02
C PRO A 108 36.58 -24.73 -20.29
N ALA A 109 36.75 -25.06 -19.01
CA ALA A 109 37.84 -24.57 -18.18
C ALA A 109 38.86 -25.68 -17.92
N LEU A 110 40.14 -25.31 -17.88
CA LEU A 110 41.19 -26.22 -17.47
C LEU A 110 41.21 -26.33 -15.94
N PRO A 111 41.40 -27.54 -15.39
CA PRO A 111 41.49 -27.74 -13.95
C PRO A 111 42.76 -27.10 -13.38
N ALA A 112 42.63 -26.38 -12.26
CA ALA A 112 43.75 -25.68 -11.62
C ALA A 112 44.78 -26.64 -10.98
N THR A 113 44.34 -27.83 -10.58
CA THR A 113 45.18 -28.82 -9.87
C THR A 113 45.49 -30.03 -10.76
N ILE A 114 46.77 -30.40 -10.78
CA ILE A 114 47.28 -31.55 -11.53
C ILE A 114 47.21 -32.79 -10.62
N GLY A 115 46.42 -33.80 -10.99
CA GLY A 115 46.28 -35.05 -10.23
C GLY A 115 44.87 -35.64 -10.24
N THR A 116 44.65 -36.64 -9.38
CA THR A 116 43.35 -37.31 -9.20
C THR A 116 42.38 -36.40 -8.46
N ARG A 117 41.21 -36.15 -9.08
CA ARG A 117 40.10 -35.38 -8.50
C ARG A 117 38.82 -36.19 -8.53
N LEU A 118 37.90 -35.91 -7.60
CA LEU A 118 36.58 -36.52 -7.56
C LEU A 118 35.68 -36.09 -8.74
N GLY A 119 35.96 -34.94 -9.36
CA GLY A 119 35.21 -34.41 -10.51
C GLY A 119 33.83 -33.87 -10.15
N MET A 120 33.52 -33.71 -8.86
CA MET A 120 32.25 -33.16 -8.36
C MET A 120 32.39 -31.67 -8.05
N GLU A 121 32.58 -30.84 -9.09
CA GLU A 121 32.86 -29.40 -8.93
C GLU A 121 31.60 -28.52 -9.09
N SER A 122 30.44 -29.15 -9.28
CA SER A 122 29.18 -28.46 -9.56
C SER A 122 28.64 -27.60 -8.41
N PHE A 123 29.18 -27.77 -7.20
CA PHE A 123 28.79 -27.01 -6.01
C PHE A 123 29.94 -26.19 -5.42
N ASP A 124 31.14 -26.25 -6.01
CA ASP A 124 32.31 -25.51 -5.55
C ASP A 124 32.05 -23.99 -5.46
N PRO A 125 31.30 -23.35 -6.37
CA PRO A 125 31.01 -21.92 -6.26
C PRO A 125 30.23 -21.55 -5.00
N TYR A 126 29.41 -22.46 -4.46
CA TYR A 126 28.63 -22.21 -3.23
C TYR A 126 29.40 -22.56 -1.96
N HIS A 127 30.57 -23.18 -2.08
CA HIS A 127 31.36 -23.56 -0.93
C HIS A 127 32.08 -22.34 -0.35
N PHE A 128 31.68 -21.94 0.86
CA PHE A 128 32.36 -20.88 1.60
C PHE A 128 33.60 -21.47 2.28
N SER A 129 34.80 -21.11 1.81
CA SER A 129 36.03 -21.45 2.53
C SER A 129 36.25 -20.41 3.63
N PRO A 130 36.30 -20.81 4.92
CA PRO A 130 36.53 -19.90 6.05
C PRO A 130 37.93 -19.28 6.04
#